data_AF-A0A936JC57-F1
#
_entry.id   AF-A0A936JC57-F1
#
_cell.length_a   1.000
_cell.length_b   1.000
_cell.length_c   1.000
_cell.angle_alpha   90.00
_cell.angle_beta   90.00
_cell.angle_gamma   90.00
#
_symmetry.space_group_name_H-M   'P 1'
#
loop_
_entity.id
_entity.type
_entity.pdbx_description
1 polymer ?
#
loop_
_entity_poly.entity_id
_entity_poly.type
_entity_poly.pdbx_seq_one_letter_code
_entity_poly.pdbx_strand_id
1 'polypeptide(L)' 'MLVIHNEKDYRVPLHNGIEAFTTAQLQNIPSRFLYFPDEGHWVTKPQNAVLWQRVFFEWLDKYLKND' A
#
# COMPACT_ATOMS: atom_id res chain seq x y z
N MET A 1 9.23 -3.52 -0.77
CA MET A 1 8.31 -2.57 -1.42
C MET A 1 6.92 -2.64 -0.79
N LEU A 2 6.44 -1.54 -0.22
CA LEU A 2 5.04 -1.42 0.22
C LEU A 2 4.24 -0.74 -0.88
N VAL A 3 3.16 -1.37 -1.34
CA VAL A 3 2.21 -0.79 -2.29
C VAL A 3 0.89 -0.54 -1.58
N ILE A 4 0.34 0.66 -1.73
CA ILE A 4 -0.91 1.08 -1.09
C ILE A 4 -1.81 1.59 -2.22
N HIS A 5 -2.98 0.97 -2.41
CA HIS A 5 -3.85 1.28 -3.55
C HIS A 5 -5.33 1.23 -3.18
N ASN A 6 -6.09 2.14 -3.78
CA ASN A 6 -7.52 2.32 -3.53
C ASN A 6 -8.32 1.95 -4.79
N GLU A 7 -9.41 1.20 -4.62
CA GLU A 7 -10.21 0.70 -5.76
C GLU A 7 -10.89 1.81 -6.55
N LYS A 8 -11.39 2.85 -5.86
CA LYS A 8 -12.15 3.94 -6.49
C LYS A 8 -11.25 5.11 -6.89
N ASP A 9 -9.94 4.89 -6.99
CA ASP A 9 -9.03 5.84 -7.59
C ASP A 9 -9.10 5.75 -9.13
N TYR A 10 -10.01 6.54 -9.70
CA TYR A 10 -10.14 6.63 -11.16
C TYR A 10 -9.03 7.44 -11.84
N ARG A 11 -8.12 8.07 -11.07
CA ARG A 11 -6.94 8.77 -11.62
C ARG A 11 -5.78 7.81 -11.81
N VAL A 12 -5.65 6.83 -10.92
CA VAL A 12 -4.64 5.77 -10.99
C VAL A 12 -5.31 4.40 -10.81
N PRO A 13 -5.66 3.72 -11.91
CA PRO A 13 -6.34 2.43 -11.87
C PRO A 13 -5.65 1.38 -10.99
N LEU A 14 -6.42 0.53 -10.31
CA LEU A 14 -5.93 -0.53 -9.42
C LEU A 14 -4.84 -1.41 -10.06
N HIS A 15 -4.98 -1.65 -11.37
CA HIS A 15 -4.04 -2.50 -12.11
C HIS A 15 -2.58 -2.04 -11.98
N ASN A 16 -2.33 -0.73 -11.97
CA ASN A 16 -0.97 -0.18 -11.83
C ASN A 16 -0.33 -0.61 -10.50
N GLY A 17 -1.11 -0.63 -9.41
CA GLY A 17 -0.65 -1.12 -8.11
C GLY A 17 -0.38 -2.63 -8.12
N ILE A 18 -1.29 -3.40 -8.74
CA ILE A 18 -1.14 -4.86 -8.87
C ILE A 18 0.10 -5.22 -9.69
N GLU A 19 0.32 -4.55 -10.82
CA GLU A 19 1.49 -4.74 -11.68
C GLU A 19 2.77 -4.48 -10.89
N ALA A 20 2.87 -3.33 -10.20
CA ALA A 20 4.03 -3.02 -9.37
C ALA A 20 4.28 -4.10 -8.32
N PHE A 21 3.25 -4.49 -7.56
CA PHE A 21 3.37 -5.54 -6.54
C PHE A 21 3.81 -6.88 -7.12
N THR A 22 3.22 -7.29 -8.24
CA THR A 22 3.53 -8.54 -8.93
C THR A 22 4.96 -8.54 -9.46
N THR A 23 5.40 -7.44 -10.07
CA THR A 23 6.80 -7.29 -10.52
C THR A 23 7.77 -7.38 -9.36
N ALA A 24 7.49 -6.74 -8.21
CA ALA A 24 8.35 -6.87 -7.03
C ALA A 24 8.42 -8.31 -6.51
N GLN A 25 7.29 -9.03 -6.50
CA GLN A 25 7.28 -10.45 -6.13
C GLN A 25 8.13 -11.29 -7.10
N LEU A 26 8.00 -11.09 -8.41
CA LEU A 26 8.81 -11.77 -9.43
C LEU A 26 10.31 -11.50 -9.30
N GLN A 27 10.68 -10.31 -8.83
CA GLN A 27 12.06 -9.92 -8.56
C GLN A 27 12.58 -10.37 -7.18
N ASN A 28 11.80 -11.17 -6.44
CA ASN A 28 12.11 -11.59 -5.07
C ASN A 28 12.32 -10.43 -4.09
N ILE A 29 11.72 -9.27 -4.36
CA ILE A 29 11.75 -8.12 -3.45
C ILE A 29 10.66 -8.33 -2.40
N PRO A 30 10.98 -8.31 -1.10
CA PRO A 30 9.95 -8.40 -0.05
C PRO A 30 8.90 -7.32 -0.25
N SER A 31 7.64 -7.70 -0.46
CA SER A 31 6.57 -6.75 -0.72
C SER A 31 5.28 -7.04 0.04
N ARG A 32 4.48 -5.98 0.24
CA ARG A 32 3.16 -6.01 0.88
C ARG A 32 2.22 -5.11 0.10
N PHE A 33 0.97 -5.56 -0.07
CA PHE A 33 -0.09 -4.80 -0.73
C PHE A 33 -1.15 -4.42 0.31
N LEU A 34 -1.39 -3.12 0.50
CA LEU A 34 -2.48 -2.61 1.33
C LEU A 34 -3.57 -2.05 0.40
N TYR A 35 -4.75 -2.68 0.44
CA TYR A 35 -5.84 -2.42 -0.47
C TYR A 35 -7.05 -1.83 0.26
N PHE A 36 -7.60 -0.75 -0.27
CA PHE A 36 -8.83 -0.15 0.24
C PHE A 36 -9.94 -0.19 -0.84
N PRO A 37 -10.93 -1.09 -0.74
CA PRO A 37 -11.98 -1.24 -1.75
C PRO A 37 -12.97 -0.08 -1.80
N ASP A 38 -12.96 0.77 -0.77
CA ASP A 38 -14.01 1.73 -0.49
C ASP A 38 -13.50 3.19 -0.38
N GLU A 39 -12.24 3.42 -0.75
CA GLU A 39 -11.56 4.73 -0.82
C GLU A 39 -11.34 5.18 -2.28
N GLY A 40 -11.24 6.50 -2.48
CA GLY A 40 -10.89 7.12 -3.77
C GLY A 40 -9.40 7.43 -3.88
N HIS A 41 -9.02 8.53 -4.53
CA HIS A 41 -7.59 8.94 -4.61
C HIS A 41 -6.96 9.26 -3.25
N TRP A 42 -7.77 9.63 -2.26
CA TRP A 42 -7.34 9.93 -0.90
C TRP A 42 -7.97 8.93 0.06
N VAL A 43 -7.23 8.56 1.12
CA VAL A 43 -7.76 7.76 2.23
C VAL A 43 -8.45 8.72 3.21
N THR A 44 -9.78 8.71 3.23
CA THR A 44 -10.58 9.70 3.97
C THR A 44 -11.35 9.14 5.15
N LYS A 45 -11.67 7.83 5.16
CA LYS A 45 -12.38 7.22 6.28
C LYS A 45 -11.45 7.12 7.48
N PRO A 46 -11.89 7.51 8.69
CA PRO A 46 -11.04 7.49 9.88
C PRO A 46 -10.40 6.12 10.16
N GLN A 47 -11.17 5.04 10.03
CA GLN A 47 -10.70 3.68 10.27
C GLN A 47 -9.61 3.27 9.26
N ASN A 48 -9.81 3.61 7.99
CA ASN A 48 -8.85 3.32 6.92
C ASN A 48 -7.58 4.16 7.10
N ALA A 49 -7.69 5.43 7.49
CA ALA A 49 -6.55 6.30 7.77
C ALA A 49 -5.68 5.77 8.92
N VAL A 50 -6.31 5.28 10.01
CA VAL A 50 -5.58 4.65 11.12
C VAL A 50 -4.85 3.38 10.67
N LEU A 51 -5.52 2.52 9.89
CA LEU A 51 -4.89 1.31 9.35
C LEU A 51 -3.73 1.65 8.41
N TRP A 52 -3.93 2.61 7.52
CA TRP A 52 -2.90 3.09 6.59
C TRP A 52 -1.65 3.55 7.32
N GLN A 53 -1.80 4.46 8.29
CA GLN A 53 -0.67 4.98 9.08
C GLN A 53 0.02 3.86 9.86
N ARG A 54 -0.75 2.96 10.50
CA ARG A 54 -0.19 1.83 11.24
C ARG A 54 0.68 0.95 10.34
N VAL A 55 0.17 0.52 9.19
CA VAL A 55 0.91 -0.35 8.26
C VAL A 55 2.11 0.36 7.67
N PHE A 56 1.99 1.66 7.39
CA PHE A 56 3.11 2.48 6.89
C PHE A 56 4.26 2.54 7.90
N PHE A 57 3.98 2.90 9.15
CA PHE A 57 5.02 2.97 10.19
C PHE A 57 5.57 1.59 10.55
N GLU A 58 4.74 0.54 10.64
CA GLU A 58 5.21 -0.85 10.83
C GLU A 58 6.21 -1.27 9.75
N TRP A 59 5.96 -0.85 8.49
CA TRP A 59 6.86 -1.15 7.39
C TRP A 59 8.20 -0.41 7.53
N LEU A 60 8.17 0.89 7.88
CA LEU A 60 9.39 1.64 8.12
C LEU A 60 10.18 1.08 9.29
N ASP A 61 9.52 0.76 10.41
CA ASP A 61 10.16 0.15 11.58
C ASP A 61 10.86 -1.16 11.22
N LYS A 62 10.25 -2.01 10.39
CA LYS A 62 10.83 -3.29 9.98
C LYS A 62 12.10 -3.14 9.14
N TYR A 63 12.20 -2.10 8.31
CA TYR A 63 13.25 -2.00 7.28
C TYR A 63 14.26 -0.87 7.49
N LEU A 64 13.93 0.14 8.30
CA LEU A 64 14.75 1.36 8.47
C LEU A 64 15.14 1.63 9.92
N LYS A 65 14.59 0.91 10.89
CA LYS A 65 14.96 1.09 12.29
C LYS A 65 16.35 0.47 12.50
N ASN A 66 17.28 1.28 12.97
CA ASN A 66 18.58 0.80 13.45
C ASN A 66 18.41 0.26 14.88
N ASP A 67 19.26 -0.69 15.26
CA ASP A 67 19.36 -1.22 16.63
C ASP A 67 19.74 -0.13 17.65
#